data_AF-A0A8S0VRY3-F1
#
_entry.id   AF-A0A8S0VRY3-F1
#
_cell.length_a   1.000
_cell.length_b   1.000
_cell.length_c   1.000
_cell.angle_alpha   90.00
_cell.angle_beta   90.00
_cell.angle_gamma   90.00
#
_symmetry.space_group_name_H-M   'P 1'
#
loop_
_entity.id
_entity.type
_entity.pdbx_description
1 polymer ?
#
loop_
_entity_poly.entity_id
_entity_poly.type
_entity_poly.pdbx_seq_one_letter_code
_entity_poly.pdbx_strand_id
1 'polypeptide(L)'
;MPPRITQDPHLVQPPDFESEQFRALYATLATAERTVDAIIADSQNAWTQNNDAQRVAWNAQVEQDHAEEEEARAAQEQAKQEAAEAEKRERENKRPKIKSFTPNKTVGKLSSRRPSRYAIHKIEQLEYVELYYFTKEACLEAERTEYSVARGTFTLMADGENVLAKPAAAYKPSTKLDKHPISDLEGGETAVLLYQARIRRRWMEDLKSTNDEEVFDISVVNDKRLDEMYSEVLNLRQAQGIKRSVTISFTS
;
A
#
# COMPACT_ATOMS: atom_id res chain seq x y z
N MET A 1 -10.13 8.03 -48.94
CA MET A 1 -8.79 7.44 -48.84
C MET A 1 -8.55 6.63 -50.10
N PRO A 2 -7.43 6.80 -50.81
CA PRO A 2 -7.05 5.89 -51.89
C PRO A 2 -6.94 4.45 -51.34
N PRO A 3 -7.16 3.42 -52.18
CA PRO A 3 -7.08 2.03 -51.74
C PRO A 3 -5.68 1.72 -51.21
N ARG A 4 -5.61 1.07 -50.03
CA ARG A 4 -4.35 0.67 -49.39
C ARG A 4 -3.62 -0.34 -50.28
N ILE A 5 -2.40 -0.04 -50.66
CA ILE A 5 -1.59 -0.97 -51.46
C ILE A 5 -1.21 -2.13 -50.52
N THR A 6 -1.47 -3.37 -50.96
CA THR A 6 -1.26 -4.58 -50.14
C THR A 6 0.00 -5.34 -50.53
N GLN A 7 0.55 -5.06 -51.71
CA GLN A 7 1.73 -5.74 -52.27
C GLN A 7 2.80 -4.70 -52.56
N ASP A 8 4.03 -4.94 -52.08
CA ASP A 8 5.14 -3.98 -52.22
C ASP A 8 5.51 -3.78 -53.70
N PRO A 9 5.30 -2.57 -54.27
CA PRO A 9 5.63 -2.28 -55.65
C PRO A 9 7.13 -2.35 -55.96
N HIS A 10 8.02 -2.28 -54.94
CA HIS A 10 9.46 -2.44 -55.10
C HIS A 10 9.88 -3.88 -55.43
N LEU A 11 9.02 -4.86 -55.15
CA LEU A 11 9.29 -6.27 -55.41
C LEU A 11 8.74 -6.77 -56.76
N VAL A 12 7.98 -5.92 -57.47
CA VAL A 12 7.37 -6.28 -58.75
C VAL A 12 8.36 -6.04 -59.87
N GLN A 13 8.67 -7.10 -60.63
CA GLN A 13 9.54 -6.99 -61.81
C GLN A 13 8.74 -6.60 -63.07
N PRO A 14 9.36 -5.87 -64.01
CA PRO A 14 8.76 -5.60 -65.30
C PRO A 14 8.45 -6.91 -66.03
N PRO A 15 7.24 -7.07 -66.59
CA PRO A 15 6.95 -8.13 -67.54
C PRO A 15 7.93 -8.11 -68.73
N ASP A 16 8.21 -9.27 -69.31
CA ASP A 16 9.04 -9.36 -70.52
C ASP A 16 8.24 -8.91 -71.75
N PHE A 17 8.25 -7.59 -71.99
CA PHE A 17 7.60 -6.94 -73.14
C PHE A 17 8.27 -7.26 -74.48
N GLU A 18 9.47 -7.87 -74.47
CA GLU A 18 10.18 -8.29 -75.68
C GLU A 18 9.92 -9.75 -76.05
N SER A 19 9.21 -10.49 -75.20
CA SER A 19 8.84 -11.87 -75.48
C SER A 19 8.04 -11.99 -76.78
N GLU A 20 8.18 -13.15 -77.43
CA GLU A 20 7.56 -13.45 -78.73
C GLU A 20 6.03 -13.25 -78.73
N GLN A 21 5.40 -13.49 -77.59
CA GLN A 21 3.95 -13.33 -77.39
C GLN A 21 3.52 -11.86 -77.46
N PHE A 22 4.26 -10.96 -76.78
CA PHE A 22 3.99 -9.52 -76.83
C PHE A 22 4.38 -8.93 -78.19
N ARG A 23 5.50 -9.36 -78.79
CA ARG A 23 5.89 -8.92 -80.14
C ARG A 23 4.84 -9.30 -81.20
N ALA A 24 4.27 -10.51 -81.12
CA ALA A 24 3.20 -10.93 -82.02
C ALA A 24 1.94 -10.06 -81.89
N LEU A 25 1.57 -9.66 -80.67
CA LEU A 25 0.47 -8.72 -80.42
C LEU A 25 0.79 -7.32 -80.95
N TYR A 26 1.99 -6.79 -80.68
CA TYR A 26 2.41 -5.47 -81.15
C TYR A 26 2.55 -5.38 -82.68
N ALA A 27 2.90 -6.49 -83.35
CA ALA A 27 2.94 -6.56 -84.81
C ALA A 27 1.57 -6.30 -85.45
N THR A 28 0.46 -6.67 -84.79
CA THR A 28 -0.90 -6.35 -85.27
C THR A 28 -1.30 -4.89 -85.07
N LEU A 29 -0.63 -4.19 -84.15
CA LEU A 29 -0.89 -2.80 -83.78
C LEU A 29 0.08 -1.83 -84.47
N ALA A 30 1.11 -2.34 -85.13
CA ALA A 30 2.09 -1.54 -85.86
C ALA A 30 1.47 -0.93 -87.13
N THR A 31 1.74 0.35 -87.35
CA THR A 31 1.28 1.14 -88.50
C THR A 31 2.50 1.70 -89.23
N ALA A 32 2.34 2.25 -90.44
CA ALA A 32 3.44 2.81 -91.22
C ALA A 32 4.26 3.90 -90.47
N GLU A 33 3.67 4.53 -89.46
CA GLU A 33 4.29 5.58 -88.63
C GLU A 33 4.78 5.10 -87.26
N ARG A 34 4.44 3.87 -86.82
CA ARG A 34 4.77 3.37 -85.47
C ARG A 34 5.29 1.94 -85.55
N THR A 35 6.58 1.77 -85.28
CA THR A 35 7.25 0.48 -85.29
C THR A 35 6.92 -0.34 -84.05
N VAL A 36 7.07 -1.66 -84.15
CA VAL A 36 6.90 -2.58 -83.01
C VAL A 36 7.82 -2.20 -81.84
N ASP A 37 9.06 -1.79 -82.12
CA ASP A 37 10.01 -1.38 -81.09
C ASP A 37 9.58 -0.09 -80.36
N ALA A 38 8.93 0.85 -81.06
CA ALA A 38 8.36 2.03 -80.43
C ALA A 38 7.20 1.67 -79.48
N ILE A 39 6.36 0.70 -79.85
CA ILE A 39 5.25 0.23 -79.01
C ILE A 39 5.77 -0.52 -77.77
N ILE A 40 6.86 -1.28 -77.89
CA ILE A 40 7.52 -1.94 -76.76
C ILE A 40 8.08 -0.88 -75.80
N ALA A 41 8.79 0.12 -76.31
CA ALA A 41 9.32 1.21 -75.50
C ALA A 41 8.21 1.99 -74.78
N ASP A 42 7.10 2.29 -75.46
CA ASP A 42 5.94 2.95 -74.85
C ASP A 42 5.28 2.09 -73.77
N SER A 43 5.20 0.78 -73.98
CA SER A 43 4.64 -0.17 -73.00
C SER A 43 5.52 -0.29 -71.76
N GLN A 44 6.85 -0.38 -71.93
CA GLN A 44 7.83 -0.38 -70.85
C GLN A 44 7.79 0.95 -70.06
N ASN A 45 7.67 2.08 -70.77
CA ASN A 45 7.60 3.39 -70.14
C ASN A 45 6.29 3.57 -69.34
N ALA A 46 5.15 3.17 -69.92
CA ALA A 46 3.86 3.21 -69.23
C ALA A 46 3.86 2.32 -67.98
N TRP A 47 4.45 1.13 -68.05
CA TRP A 47 4.60 0.25 -66.88
C TRP A 47 5.50 0.88 -65.81
N THR A 48 6.66 1.43 -66.20
CA THR A 48 7.61 2.08 -65.28
C THR A 48 6.96 3.26 -64.57
N GLN A 49 6.25 4.13 -65.29
CA GLN A 49 5.54 5.27 -64.70
C GLN A 49 4.48 4.83 -63.68
N ASN A 50 3.72 3.79 -64.01
CA ASN A 50 2.72 3.25 -63.09
C ASN A 50 3.37 2.59 -61.85
N ASN A 51 4.46 1.82 -62.04
CA ASN A 51 5.18 1.22 -60.93
C ASN A 51 5.81 2.29 -60.02
N ASP A 52 6.43 3.33 -60.58
CA ASP A 52 7.00 4.44 -59.81
C ASP A 52 5.94 5.22 -59.05
N ALA A 53 4.79 5.50 -59.66
CA ALA A 53 3.66 6.12 -58.97
C ALA A 53 3.17 5.27 -57.79
N GLN A 54 3.11 3.94 -57.96
CA GLN A 54 2.76 3.00 -56.88
C GLN A 54 3.82 2.96 -55.78
N ARG A 55 5.12 3.02 -56.12
CA ARG A 55 6.22 3.09 -55.14
C ARG A 55 6.15 4.36 -54.31
N VAL A 56 5.88 5.51 -54.93
CA VAL A 56 5.68 6.78 -54.22
C VAL A 56 4.47 6.70 -53.29
N ALA A 57 3.35 6.17 -53.76
CA ALA A 57 2.16 5.99 -52.94
C ALA A 57 2.38 5.01 -51.78
N TRP A 58 3.13 3.93 -52.00
CA TRP A 58 3.51 2.97 -50.97
C TRP A 58 4.40 3.60 -49.89
N ASN A 59 5.44 4.33 -50.30
CA ASN A 59 6.33 5.00 -49.35
C ASN A 59 5.59 6.04 -48.51
N ALA A 60 4.69 6.82 -49.14
CA ALA A 60 3.83 7.76 -48.41
C ALA A 60 2.90 7.05 -47.41
N GLN A 61 2.38 5.86 -47.76
CA GLN A 61 1.55 5.07 -46.86
C GLN A 61 2.36 4.54 -45.66
N VAL A 62 3.57 4.03 -45.89
CA VAL A 62 4.47 3.56 -44.82
C VAL A 62 4.88 4.70 -43.90
N GLU A 63 5.19 5.88 -44.45
CA GLU A 63 5.52 7.07 -43.67
C GLU A 63 4.33 7.53 -42.83
N GLN A 64 3.10 7.49 -43.37
CA GLN A 64 1.88 7.79 -42.62
C GLN A 64 1.66 6.79 -41.48
N ASP A 65 1.72 5.48 -41.75
CA ASP A 65 1.55 4.45 -40.72
C ASP A 65 2.60 4.62 -39.60
N HIS A 66 3.86 4.90 -39.95
CA HIS A 66 4.93 5.12 -38.99
C HIS A 66 4.72 6.42 -38.19
N ALA A 67 4.28 7.50 -38.83
CA ALA A 67 3.96 8.76 -38.17
C ALA A 67 2.80 8.60 -37.17
N GLU A 68 1.75 7.86 -37.55
CA GLU A 68 0.63 7.52 -36.66
C GLU A 68 1.10 6.67 -35.46
N GLU A 69 1.99 5.71 -35.68
CA GLU A 69 2.55 4.88 -34.60
C GLU A 69 3.47 5.67 -33.66
N GLU A 70 4.28 6.58 -34.18
CA GLU A 70 5.08 7.52 -33.37
C GLU A 70 4.20 8.50 -32.59
N GLU A 71 3.14 9.06 -33.21
CA GLU A 71 2.20 9.94 -32.54
C GLU A 71 1.42 9.19 -31.44
N ALA A 72 0.99 7.96 -31.69
CA ALA A 72 0.35 7.11 -30.69
C ALA A 72 1.28 6.80 -29.51
N ARG A 73 2.56 6.50 -29.79
CA ARG A 73 3.57 6.28 -28.74
C ARG A 73 3.84 7.55 -27.95
N ALA A 74 3.97 8.70 -28.61
CA ALA A 74 4.15 9.99 -27.96
C ALA A 74 2.94 10.37 -27.09
N ALA A 75 1.71 10.17 -27.59
CA ALA A 75 0.48 10.40 -26.84
C ALA A 75 0.37 9.48 -25.62
N GLN A 76 0.74 8.21 -25.77
CA GLN A 76 0.77 7.27 -24.64
C GLN A 76 1.80 7.68 -23.58
N GLU A 77 2.99 8.11 -23.99
CA GLU A 77 4.03 8.58 -23.07
C GLU A 77 3.62 9.89 -22.38
N GLN A 78 3.03 10.82 -23.12
CA GLN A 78 2.49 12.06 -22.55
C GLN A 78 1.37 11.77 -21.53
N ALA A 79 0.45 10.86 -21.85
CA ALA A 79 -0.61 10.46 -20.93
C ALA A 79 -0.04 9.81 -19.64
N LYS A 80 1.03 9.02 -19.75
CA LYS A 80 1.74 8.48 -18.58
C LYS A 80 2.39 9.60 -17.75
N GLN A 81 3.03 10.57 -18.40
CA GLN A 81 3.65 11.71 -17.71
C GLN A 81 2.61 12.57 -16.99
N GLU A 82 1.48 12.87 -17.65
CA GLU A 82 0.39 13.63 -17.07
C GLU A 82 -0.25 12.89 -15.88
N ALA A 83 -0.46 11.58 -15.99
CA ALA A 83 -0.96 10.76 -14.89
C ALA A 83 0.02 10.77 -13.69
N ALA A 84 1.33 10.63 -13.95
CA ALA A 84 2.34 10.69 -12.91
C ALA A 84 2.43 12.09 -12.26
N GLU A 85 2.26 13.16 -13.03
CA GLU A 85 2.20 14.53 -12.50
C GLU A 85 0.93 14.76 -11.67
N ALA A 86 -0.22 14.30 -12.15
CA ALA A 86 -1.48 14.37 -11.42
C ALA A 86 -1.39 13.63 -10.08
N GLU A 87 -0.78 12.44 -10.06
CA GLU A 87 -0.52 11.69 -8.83
C GLU A 87 0.40 12.46 -7.88
N LYS A 88 1.48 13.09 -8.39
CA LYS A 88 2.35 13.95 -7.57
C LYS A 88 1.59 15.14 -6.99
N ARG A 89 0.78 15.84 -7.79
CA ARG A 89 -0.06 16.96 -7.34
C ARG A 89 -1.08 16.52 -6.29
N GLU A 90 -1.66 15.33 -6.44
CA GLU A 90 -2.58 14.77 -5.43
C GLU A 90 -1.84 14.46 -4.12
N ARG A 91 -0.64 13.87 -4.19
CA ARG A 91 0.22 13.65 -3.02
C ARG A 91 0.61 14.97 -2.35
N GLU A 92 0.88 16.02 -3.11
CA GLU A 92 1.21 17.36 -2.59
C GLU A 92 0.00 18.05 -1.95
N ASN A 93 -1.18 17.98 -2.57
CA ASN A 93 -2.40 18.51 -1.98
C ASN A 93 -2.82 17.78 -0.71
N LYS A 94 -2.51 16.48 -0.60
CA LYS A 94 -2.67 15.67 0.62
C LYS A 94 -1.58 15.93 1.67
N ARG A 95 -0.52 16.69 1.36
CA ARG A 95 0.45 17.07 2.40
C ARG A 95 -0.28 17.93 3.43
N PRO A 96 -0.11 17.63 4.73
CA PRO A 96 -0.68 18.45 5.78
C PRO A 96 -0.26 19.91 5.55
N LYS A 97 -1.23 20.80 5.37
CA LYS A 97 -0.97 22.25 5.32
C LYS A 97 -0.41 22.64 6.69
N ILE A 98 0.92 22.75 6.77
CA ILE A 98 1.59 23.26 7.96
C ILE A 98 1.12 24.70 8.12
N LYS A 99 0.42 24.96 9.23
CA LYS A 99 -0.10 26.29 9.53
C LYS A 99 1.06 27.29 9.55
N SER A 100 0.81 28.50 9.07
CA SER A 100 1.80 29.58 9.05
C SER A 100 2.36 29.83 10.45
N PHE A 101 3.66 30.12 10.51
CA PHE A 101 4.35 30.45 11.74
C PHE A 101 3.81 31.79 12.27
N THR A 102 3.20 31.77 13.46
CA THR A 102 2.81 32.99 14.18
C THR A 102 4.02 33.49 14.99
N PRO A 103 4.62 34.64 14.63
CA PRO A 103 5.72 35.21 15.41
C PRO A 103 5.27 35.50 16.84
N ASN A 104 6.15 35.27 17.82
CA ASN A 104 5.90 35.47 19.26
C ASN A 104 4.86 34.54 19.93
N LYS A 105 4.38 33.49 19.25
CA LYS A 105 3.61 32.42 19.92
C LYS A 105 4.58 31.41 20.55
N THR A 106 4.65 31.39 21.87
CA THR A 106 5.43 30.38 22.61
C THR A 106 4.87 28.98 22.35
N VAL A 107 5.77 28.02 22.18
CA VAL A 107 5.42 26.60 22.04
C VAL A 107 4.61 26.20 23.26
N GLY A 108 3.33 25.86 23.08
CA GLY A 108 2.58 25.19 24.15
C GLY A 108 3.35 23.92 24.51
N LYS A 109 3.60 23.67 25.80
CA LYS A 109 4.33 22.46 26.25
C LYS A 109 3.60 21.21 25.74
N LEU A 110 3.98 20.74 24.56
CA LEU A 110 3.57 19.47 23.99
C LEU A 110 4.54 18.41 24.51
N SER A 111 4.50 18.18 25.83
CA SER A 111 4.94 16.90 26.36
C SER A 111 3.90 15.88 25.93
N SER A 112 4.02 15.35 24.71
CA SER A 112 3.34 14.11 24.37
C SER A 112 3.90 13.06 25.33
N ARG A 113 3.12 12.76 26.37
CA ARG A 113 3.56 11.93 27.48
C ARG A 113 3.91 10.55 26.92
N ARG A 114 5.20 10.23 26.90
CA ARG A 114 5.67 8.94 26.41
C ARG A 114 5.33 7.86 27.45
N PRO A 115 4.81 6.71 27.03
CA PRO A 115 4.74 5.53 27.89
C PRO A 115 6.13 5.19 28.43
N SER A 116 6.19 4.47 29.56
CA SER A 116 7.46 4.10 30.17
C SER A 116 8.38 3.34 29.19
N ARG A 117 9.70 3.52 29.34
CA ARG A 117 10.70 2.76 28.57
C ARG A 117 10.47 1.24 28.60
N TYR A 118 9.99 0.72 29.73
CA TYR A 118 9.58 -0.67 29.89
C TYR A 118 8.48 -1.08 28.92
N ALA A 119 7.42 -0.28 28.84
CA ALA A 119 6.29 -0.57 27.97
C ALA A 119 6.67 -0.49 26.49
N ILE A 120 7.54 0.45 26.13
CA ILE A 120 8.10 0.54 24.77
C ILE A 120 8.93 -0.71 24.46
N HIS A 121 9.85 -1.12 25.34
CA HIS A 121 10.69 -2.29 25.13
C HIS A 121 9.86 -3.58 24.98
N LYS A 122 8.83 -3.76 25.81
CA LYS A 122 7.92 -4.91 25.68
C LYS A 122 7.13 -4.89 24.38
N ILE A 123 6.70 -3.73 23.89
CA ILE A 123 6.08 -3.62 22.56
C ILE A 123 7.07 -4.02 21.46
N GLU A 124 8.33 -3.56 21.54
CA GLU A 124 9.38 -3.92 20.57
C GLU A 124 9.67 -5.43 20.55
N GLN A 125 9.62 -6.08 21.71
CA GLN A 125 9.78 -7.54 21.84
C GLN A 125 8.48 -8.33 21.60
N LEU A 126 7.38 -7.65 21.26
CA LEU A 126 6.03 -8.24 21.11
C LEU A 126 5.56 -9.00 22.36
N GLU A 127 6.06 -8.62 23.54
CA GLU A 127 5.72 -9.20 24.83
C GLU A 127 4.49 -8.55 25.46
N TYR A 128 3.84 -9.28 26.37
CA TYR A 128 2.70 -8.77 27.13
C TYR A 128 3.08 -7.54 27.98
N VAL A 129 2.40 -6.41 27.72
CA VAL A 129 2.52 -5.17 28.49
C VAL A 129 1.16 -4.74 29.04
N GLU A 130 1.12 -4.51 30.35
CA GLU A 130 -0.06 -4.05 31.08
C GLU A 130 -0.48 -2.64 30.64
N LEU A 131 -1.79 -2.42 30.56
CA LEU A 131 -2.39 -1.18 30.02
C LEU A 131 -2.08 0.06 30.85
N TYR A 132 -1.79 -0.11 32.14
CA TYR A 132 -1.47 0.99 33.03
C TYR A 132 -0.32 1.85 32.52
N TYR A 133 0.70 1.29 31.87
CA TYR A 133 1.84 2.06 31.38
C TYR A 133 1.52 3.08 30.30
N PHE A 134 0.34 2.99 29.69
CA PHE A 134 -0.15 3.93 28.69
C PHE A 134 -1.11 4.97 29.28
N THR A 135 -1.36 4.88 30.59
CA THR A 135 -2.24 5.82 31.29
C THR A 135 -1.54 7.15 31.54
N LYS A 136 -2.33 8.22 31.61
CA LYS A 136 -1.85 9.58 31.87
C LYS A 136 -1.03 9.69 33.16
N GLU A 137 -1.35 8.87 34.16
CA GLU A 137 -0.65 8.78 35.44
C GLU A 137 0.69 8.04 35.32
N ALA A 138 0.70 6.86 34.71
CA ALA A 138 1.94 6.10 34.55
C ALA A 138 2.92 6.80 33.61
N CYS A 139 2.45 7.51 32.59
CA CYS A 139 3.33 8.32 31.75
C CYS A 139 3.90 9.54 32.53
N LEU A 140 3.20 10.08 33.53
CA LEU A 140 3.75 11.11 34.43
C LEU A 140 4.77 10.54 35.41
N GLU A 141 4.48 9.36 35.95
CA GLU A 141 5.42 8.64 36.80
C GLU A 141 6.67 8.31 36.01
N ALA A 142 6.52 7.76 34.80
CA ALA A 142 7.61 7.49 33.89
C ALA A 142 8.41 8.76 33.52
N GLU A 143 7.75 9.90 33.24
CA GLU A 143 8.45 11.17 32.97
C GLU A 143 9.29 11.64 34.18
N ARG A 144 8.78 11.46 35.40
CA ARG A 144 9.53 11.76 36.64
C ARG A 144 10.67 10.77 36.87
N THR A 145 10.43 9.49 36.64
CA THR A 145 11.43 8.43 36.79
C THR A 145 12.53 8.57 35.73
N GLU A 146 12.20 8.80 34.46
CA GLU A 146 13.16 9.04 33.37
C GLU A 146 14.06 10.25 33.66
N TYR A 147 13.51 11.32 34.23
CA TYR A 147 14.32 12.46 34.69
C TYR A 147 15.30 12.07 35.81
N SER A 148 14.91 11.15 36.70
CA SER A 148 15.77 10.59 37.75
C SER A 148 16.84 9.64 37.19
N VAL A 149 16.49 8.79 36.22
CA VAL A 149 17.44 7.87 35.56
C VAL A 149 18.47 8.65 34.74
N ALA A 150 18.04 9.70 34.04
CA ALA A 150 18.92 10.59 33.26
C ALA A 150 19.94 11.35 34.14
N ARG A 151 19.63 11.59 35.43
CA ARG A 151 20.57 12.15 36.42
C ARG A 151 21.47 11.10 37.10
N GLY A 152 21.46 9.84 36.63
CA GLY A 152 22.33 8.80 37.18
C GLY A 152 21.95 8.38 38.59
N THR A 153 20.65 8.25 38.88
CA THR A 153 20.21 7.74 40.20
C THR A 153 20.50 6.24 40.29
N PHE A 154 21.32 5.83 41.26
CA PHE A 154 21.60 4.44 41.59
C PHE A 154 20.78 4.01 42.81
N THR A 155 20.17 2.83 42.75
CA THR A 155 19.56 2.18 43.93
C THR A 155 20.61 1.31 44.59
N LEU A 156 20.80 1.49 45.90
CA LEU A 156 21.68 0.67 46.73
C LEU A 156 20.93 -0.60 47.15
N MET A 157 21.44 -1.76 46.76
CA MET A 157 20.98 -3.06 47.27
C MET A 157 22.07 -3.70 48.11
N ALA A 158 21.70 -4.30 49.22
CA ALA A 158 22.59 -5.14 50.02
C ALA A 158 22.63 -6.55 49.42
N ASP A 159 23.84 -7.07 49.17
CA ASP A 159 24.12 -8.43 48.75
C ASP A 159 25.09 -9.07 49.75
N GLY A 160 24.54 -9.60 50.84
CA GLY A 160 25.34 -10.10 51.96
C GLY A 160 26.17 -9.00 52.62
N GLU A 161 27.50 -9.10 52.55
CA GLU A 161 28.45 -8.10 53.11
C GLU A 161 28.75 -6.94 52.15
N ASN A 162 28.26 -6.97 50.91
CA ASN A 162 28.55 -5.94 49.91
C ASN A 162 27.33 -5.07 49.60
N VAL A 163 27.56 -3.80 49.29
CA VAL A 163 26.54 -2.88 48.77
C VAL A 163 26.72 -2.74 47.27
N LEU A 164 25.72 -3.15 46.50
CA LEU A 164 25.71 -3.06 45.05
C LEU A 164 24.83 -1.89 44.60
N ALA A 165 25.44 -0.93 43.91
CA ALA A 165 24.74 0.20 43.29
C ALA A 165 24.31 -0.19 41.86
N LYS A 166 23.00 -0.36 41.62
CA LYS A 166 22.46 -0.58 40.27
C LYS A 166 21.74 0.68 39.77
N PRO A 167 21.81 1.04 38.48
CA PRO A 167 21.01 2.13 37.92
C PRO A 167 19.53 1.90 38.26
N ALA A 168 18.83 2.94 38.72
CA ALA A 168 17.41 2.85 39.05
C ALA A 168 16.61 2.55 37.76
N ALA A 169 16.37 1.28 37.50
CA ALA A 169 15.69 0.85 36.30
C ALA A 169 14.17 0.99 36.54
N ALA A 170 13.44 1.62 35.61
CA ALA A 170 12.00 1.89 35.68
C ALA A 170 11.13 0.63 35.44
N TYR A 171 11.54 -0.52 35.99
CA TYR A 171 10.92 -1.82 35.79
C TYR A 171 10.14 -2.20 37.06
N LYS A 172 8.89 -1.76 37.15
CA LYS A 172 7.93 -2.27 38.14
C LYS A 172 6.58 -2.47 37.44
N PRO A 173 6.03 -3.70 37.33
CA PRO A 173 4.69 -3.96 36.78
C PRO A 173 3.63 -3.11 37.48
N SER A 174 2.54 -2.82 36.77
CA SER A 174 1.45 -2.01 37.29
C SER A 174 0.76 -2.67 38.46
N THR A 175 0.60 -1.88 39.50
CA THR A 175 -0.05 -2.33 40.74
C THR A 175 -1.56 -2.15 40.74
N LYS A 176 -2.22 -1.62 39.69
CA LYS A 176 -3.65 -1.27 39.77
C LYS A 176 -4.60 -2.40 39.42
N LEU A 177 -4.32 -3.17 38.37
CA LEU A 177 -5.20 -4.27 37.95
C LEU A 177 -4.81 -5.61 38.59
N ASP A 178 -3.52 -5.80 38.85
CA ASP A 178 -3.01 -6.95 39.61
C ASP A 178 -3.53 -6.99 41.06
N LYS A 179 -3.96 -5.84 41.60
CA LYS A 179 -4.57 -5.71 42.93
C LYS A 179 -6.11 -5.65 42.91
N HIS A 180 -6.74 -5.86 41.76
CA HIS A 180 -8.20 -5.80 41.69
C HIS A 180 -8.81 -6.97 42.47
N PRO A 181 -9.80 -6.79 43.37
CA PRO A 181 -10.31 -7.88 44.22
C PRO A 181 -10.76 -9.14 43.46
N ILE A 182 -11.16 -8.98 42.20
CA ILE A 182 -11.57 -10.09 41.32
C ILE A 182 -10.38 -10.94 40.86
N SER A 183 -9.14 -10.43 40.78
CA SER A 183 -7.99 -11.22 40.33
C SER A 183 -7.66 -12.39 41.26
N ASP A 184 -7.92 -12.22 42.57
CA ASP A 184 -7.72 -13.24 43.60
C ASP A 184 -8.84 -14.30 43.64
N LEU A 185 -9.93 -14.09 42.88
CA LEU A 185 -11.06 -15.01 42.82
C LEU A 185 -10.86 -16.09 41.77
N GLU A 186 -11.53 -17.23 41.96
CA GLU A 186 -11.42 -18.36 41.05
C GLU A 186 -11.98 -18.02 39.65
N GLY A 187 -11.11 -18.03 38.63
CA GLY A 187 -11.46 -17.59 37.26
C GLY A 187 -11.34 -16.07 37.04
N GLY A 188 -10.93 -15.33 38.08
CA GLY A 188 -10.73 -13.89 38.08
C GLY A 188 -9.69 -13.41 37.08
N GLU A 189 -8.53 -14.05 37.03
CA GLU A 189 -7.45 -13.75 36.08
C GLU A 189 -7.94 -13.84 34.62
N THR A 190 -8.73 -14.86 34.29
CA THR A 190 -9.32 -15.03 32.95
C THR A 190 -10.32 -13.92 32.62
N ALA A 191 -11.15 -13.53 33.60
CA ALA A 191 -12.10 -12.43 33.44
C ALA A 191 -11.39 -11.08 33.21
N VAL A 192 -10.32 -10.82 33.97
CA VAL A 192 -9.48 -9.63 33.82
C VAL A 192 -8.82 -9.59 32.43
N LEU A 193 -8.27 -10.71 31.96
CA LEU A 193 -7.66 -10.79 30.63
C LEU A 193 -8.67 -10.58 29.49
N LEU A 194 -9.85 -11.18 29.59
CA LEU A 194 -10.93 -10.99 28.61
C LEU A 194 -11.43 -9.55 28.59
N TYR A 195 -11.54 -8.93 29.76
CA TYR A 195 -11.88 -7.52 29.90
C TYR A 195 -10.86 -6.63 29.19
N GLN A 196 -9.57 -6.81 29.48
CA GLN A 196 -8.50 -6.06 28.82
C GLN A 196 -8.55 -6.21 27.29
N ALA A 197 -8.69 -7.43 26.77
CA ALA A 197 -8.69 -7.69 25.34
C ALA A 197 -9.89 -7.05 24.64
N ARG A 198 -11.10 -7.16 25.22
CA ARG A 198 -12.33 -6.57 24.67
C ARG A 198 -12.29 -5.04 24.69
N ILE A 199 -11.80 -4.44 25.78
CA ILE A 199 -11.65 -2.98 25.90
C ILE A 199 -10.62 -2.45 24.91
N ARG A 200 -9.47 -3.13 24.74
CA ARG A 200 -8.41 -2.71 23.81
C ARG A 200 -8.88 -2.75 22.36
N ARG A 201 -9.67 -3.74 21.98
CA ARG A 201 -10.29 -3.82 20.65
C ARG A 201 -11.27 -2.68 20.43
N ARG A 202 -12.16 -2.43 21.38
CA ARG A 202 -13.16 -1.35 21.29
C ARG A 202 -12.51 0.03 21.22
N TRP A 203 -11.50 0.28 22.04
CA TRP A 203 -10.74 1.52 22.03
C TRP A 203 -10.02 1.75 20.68
N MET A 204 -9.47 0.70 20.08
CA MET A 204 -8.85 0.76 18.76
C MET A 204 -9.87 0.99 17.63
N GLU A 205 -11.09 0.44 17.76
CA GLU A 205 -12.20 0.71 16.83
C GLU A 205 -12.63 2.18 16.92
N ASP A 206 -12.79 2.71 18.14
CA ASP A 206 -13.22 4.09 18.38
C ASP A 206 -12.15 5.10 17.91
N LEU A 207 -10.86 4.81 18.08
CA LEU A 207 -9.76 5.63 17.53
C LEU A 207 -9.73 5.69 15.99
N LYS A 208 -10.25 4.66 15.31
CA LYS A 208 -10.32 4.60 13.86
C LYS A 208 -11.60 5.22 13.30
N SER A 209 -12.60 5.44 14.15
CA SER A 209 -13.83 6.12 13.79
C SER A 209 -13.53 7.58 13.45
N THR A 210 -14.11 8.09 12.36
CA THR A 210 -14.06 9.51 11.97
C THR A 210 -15.05 10.38 12.75
N ASN A 211 -15.68 9.85 13.80
CA ASN A 211 -16.56 10.61 14.67
C ASN A 211 -15.74 11.48 15.64
N ASP A 212 -16.14 12.74 15.80
CA ASP A 212 -15.57 13.69 16.77
C ASP A 212 -15.97 13.39 18.24
N GLU A 213 -16.40 12.16 18.55
CA GLU A 213 -16.74 11.76 19.91
C GLU A 213 -15.47 11.51 20.75
N GLU A 214 -15.48 11.95 22.01
CA GLU A 214 -14.37 11.73 22.93
C GLU A 214 -14.17 10.23 23.19
N VAL A 215 -13.02 9.70 22.78
CA VAL A 215 -12.62 8.31 23.05
C VAL A 215 -12.50 8.09 24.56
N PHE A 216 -13.16 7.05 25.07
CA PHE A 216 -13.23 6.77 26.50
C PHE A 216 -11.85 6.42 27.10
N ASP A 217 -11.64 6.80 28.36
CA ASP A 217 -10.38 6.58 29.08
C ASP A 217 -10.23 5.11 29.51
N ILE A 218 -9.31 4.40 28.84
CA ILE A 218 -8.98 2.98 29.10
C ILE A 218 -8.34 2.72 30.48
N SER A 219 -7.94 3.77 31.20
CA SER A 219 -7.35 3.66 32.53
C SER A 219 -8.38 3.45 33.64
N VAL A 220 -9.64 3.83 33.38
CA VAL A 220 -10.74 3.66 34.31
C VAL A 220 -11.32 2.26 34.12
N VAL A 221 -11.14 1.40 35.12
CA VAL A 221 -11.78 0.08 35.12
C VAL A 221 -13.28 0.28 35.27
N ASN A 222 -14.04 -0.26 34.34
CA ASN A 222 -15.49 -0.31 34.44
C ASN A 222 -15.84 -1.56 35.24
N ASP A 223 -15.94 -1.40 36.56
CA ASP A 223 -16.18 -2.49 37.51
C ASP A 223 -17.43 -3.30 37.14
N LYS A 224 -18.52 -2.61 36.76
CA LYS A 224 -19.76 -3.27 36.31
C LYS A 224 -19.52 -4.21 35.14
N ARG A 225 -18.75 -3.76 34.15
CA ARG A 225 -18.45 -4.55 32.95
C ARG A 225 -17.44 -5.68 33.24
N LEU A 226 -16.54 -5.47 34.20
CA LEU A 226 -15.63 -6.51 34.67
C LEU A 226 -16.40 -7.60 35.45
N ASP A 227 -17.36 -7.22 36.28
CA ASP A 227 -18.26 -8.13 37.02
C ASP A 227 -19.13 -8.96 36.06
N GLU A 228 -19.66 -8.34 35.00
CA GLU A 228 -20.41 -9.03 33.94
C GLU A 228 -19.53 -10.10 33.26
N MET A 229 -18.29 -9.76 32.91
CA MET A 229 -17.35 -10.72 32.31
C MET A 229 -16.92 -11.81 33.29
N TYR A 230 -16.74 -11.49 34.56
CA TYR A 230 -16.45 -12.48 35.59
C TYR A 230 -17.61 -13.48 35.73
N SER A 231 -18.85 -12.98 35.71
CA SER A 231 -20.05 -13.81 35.70
C SER A 231 -20.14 -14.70 34.45
N GLU A 232 -19.79 -14.18 33.27
CA GLU A 232 -19.69 -14.98 32.02
C GLU A 232 -18.67 -16.13 32.18
N VAL A 233 -17.49 -15.85 32.71
CA VAL A 233 -16.43 -16.85 32.90
C VAL A 233 -16.86 -17.95 33.87
N LEU A 234 -17.48 -17.58 34.99
CA LEU A 234 -18.00 -18.55 35.96
C LEU A 234 -19.11 -19.43 35.34
N ASN A 235 -20.05 -18.82 34.63
CA ASN A 235 -21.14 -19.55 33.97
C ASN A 235 -20.63 -20.52 32.91
N LEU A 236 -19.67 -20.10 32.09
CA LEU A 236 -19.03 -20.97 31.09
C LEU A 236 -18.34 -22.17 31.74
N ARG A 237 -17.66 -21.93 32.87
CA ARG A 237 -16.94 -23.00 33.58
C ARG A 237 -17.90 -23.97 34.27
N GLN A 238 -18.97 -23.47 34.89
CA GLN A 238 -20.02 -24.32 35.46
C GLN A 238 -20.69 -25.17 34.37
N ALA A 239 -21.01 -24.58 33.21
CA ALA A 239 -21.58 -25.31 32.08
C ALA A 239 -20.61 -26.37 31.52
N GLN A 240 -19.31 -26.12 31.50
CA GLN A 240 -18.30 -27.12 31.13
C GLN A 240 -18.16 -28.23 32.18
N GLY A 241 -18.26 -27.90 33.47
CA GLY A 241 -18.27 -28.86 34.57
C GLY A 241 -19.47 -29.82 34.50
N ILE A 242 -20.67 -29.28 34.24
CA ILE A 242 -21.91 -30.06 34.09
C ILE A 242 -21.83 -30.97 32.85
N LYS A 243 -21.30 -30.48 31.72
CA LYS A 243 -21.13 -31.31 30.51
C LYS A 243 -20.16 -32.47 30.74
N ARG A 244 -19.09 -32.26 31.50
CA ARG A 244 -18.12 -33.31 31.83
C ARG A 244 -18.70 -34.37 32.79
N SER A 245 -19.47 -33.97 33.81
CA SER A 245 -20.08 -34.92 34.74
C SER A 245 -21.18 -35.77 34.10
N VAL A 246 -22.01 -35.19 33.23
CA VAL A 246 -23.06 -35.90 32.47
C VAL A 246 -22.47 -36.91 31.47
N THR A 247 -21.31 -36.60 30.89
CA THR A 247 -20.64 -37.52 29.95
C THR A 247 -20.08 -38.76 30.67
N ILE A 248 -19.61 -38.61 31.92
CA ILE A 248 -19.06 -39.71 32.73
C ILE A 248 -20.18 -40.61 33.28
N SER A 249 -21.35 -40.06 33.61
CA SER A 249 -22.48 -40.85 34.10
C SER A 249 -23.30 -41.58 33.02
N PHE A 250 -23.03 -41.31 31.73
CA PHE A 250 -23.70 -41.98 30.60
C PHE A 250 -22.88 -43.16 30.02
N THR A 251 -21.65 -43.38 30.48
CA THR A 251 -20.75 -44.44 29.99
C THR A 251 -20.48 -45.55 31.01
N SER A 252 -21.41 -45.81 31.92
CA SER A 252 -21.33 -46.94 32.87
C SER A 252 -22.55 -47.84 32.81
#